data_AF-A0A522QCN7-F1
#
_entry.id   AF-A0A522QCN7-F1
#
_cell.length_a   1.000
_cell.length_b   1.000
_cell.length_c   1.000
_cell.angle_alpha   90.00
_cell.angle_beta   90.00
_cell.angle_gamma   90.00
#
_symmetry.space_group_name_H-M   'P 1'
#
loop_
_entity.id
_entity.type
_entity.pdbx_description
1 polymer ?
#
loop_
_entity_poly.entity_id
_entity_poly.type
_entity_poly.pdbx_seq_one_letter_code
_entity_poly.pdbx_strand_id
1 'polypeptide(L)'
;MIEVGHRRSSLRTGEGAPAPRDVGPAGPGPATVPDRTVPRLSSTMTAPRGLGPLAELHEQLGRWQAAGLITHEQALGILAAERQRAPARHGPPVGEALGYAGAALIAAAVALIVGPHWSELAAGLRVGLLAGGVLASLVAGVLVPAAAGAAARRVRAVLWALSAGFLVASVGVALTSLAGWRDGTAALAGTALAVAYAGTLWWLSRRSPLHVATFAAWVATATLLGDRIGDGRTTALLAWAAGLAWCGLATLRWLPPRRLGTALGAAAALLATQGVLGVGWGDALGLATVAGVLSAAVALRSIDALLIGAVGAFLVVPRVANRLLGGAVGAGIALLAVGVVLVAAAVLVLRGRRTGRHAATPPHVSDPAVPAHGADRPPSNPAPPVPPSPARGS
;
A
#
# COMPACT_ATOMS: atom_id res chain seq x y z
N MET A 1 -31.14 -29.82 11.91
CA MET A 1 -30.88 -30.63 13.11
C MET A 1 -29.37 -30.86 13.16
N ILE A 2 -28.63 -29.91 13.74
CA ILE A 2 -27.16 -29.90 13.78
C ILE A 2 -26.78 -29.55 15.21
N GLU A 3 -26.05 -30.48 15.82
CA GLU A 3 -25.64 -30.50 17.21
C GLU A 3 -24.42 -29.59 17.42
N VAL A 4 -24.56 -28.57 18.26
CA VAL A 4 -23.51 -27.62 18.61
C VAL A 4 -22.87 -28.07 19.92
N GLY A 5 -21.69 -28.68 19.83
CA GLY A 5 -20.88 -29.10 20.97
C GLY A 5 -20.17 -27.91 21.63
N HIS A 6 -20.70 -27.47 22.76
CA HIS A 6 -20.04 -26.58 23.71
C HIS A 6 -18.90 -27.32 24.45
N ARG A 7 -17.65 -26.88 24.27
CA ARG A 7 -16.55 -27.20 25.20
C ARG A 7 -16.25 -25.99 26.09
N ARG A 8 -16.76 -26.08 27.33
CA ARG A 8 -16.22 -25.38 28.50
C ARG A 8 -14.85 -26.00 28.83
N SER A 9 -13.85 -25.15 29.10
CA SER A 9 -12.74 -25.53 29.95
C SER A 9 -12.45 -24.40 30.93
N SER A 10 -12.42 -24.82 32.17
CA SER A 10 -12.50 -24.13 33.44
C SER A 10 -11.11 -23.87 34.02
N LEU A 11 -11.07 -22.93 34.98
CA LEU A 11 -10.22 -22.94 36.17
C LEU A 11 -8.71 -22.72 35.99
N ARG A 12 -8.25 -21.52 36.36
CA ARG A 12 -7.07 -21.39 37.21
C ARG A 12 -7.24 -20.26 38.22
N THR A 13 -7.57 -20.69 39.44
CA THR A 13 -7.36 -20.03 40.73
C THR A 13 -5.87 -19.90 41.02
N GLY A 14 -5.46 -18.86 41.76
CA GLY A 14 -4.13 -18.81 42.38
C GLY A 14 -3.61 -17.41 42.71
N GLU A 15 -3.95 -16.95 43.92
CA GLU A 15 -3.06 -16.30 44.90
C GLU A 15 -2.30 -14.99 44.60
N GLY A 16 -2.53 -14.02 45.51
CA GLY A 16 -1.40 -13.34 46.17
C GLY A 16 -1.31 -11.83 46.02
N ALA A 17 -2.18 -11.08 46.70
CA ALA A 17 -1.94 -9.68 47.03
C ALA A 17 -1.45 -9.55 48.49
N PRO A 18 -0.40 -8.76 48.77
CA PRO A 18 -0.25 -8.11 50.07
C PRO A 18 -0.61 -6.62 50.01
N ALA A 19 -1.45 -6.22 50.95
CA ALA A 19 -1.85 -4.83 51.23
C ALA A 19 -0.83 -4.17 52.22
N PRO A 20 -1.11 -2.98 52.78
CA PRO A 20 -0.29 -1.78 52.59
C PRO A 20 0.56 -1.43 53.83
N ARG A 21 1.55 -0.54 53.67
CA ARG A 21 2.21 0.13 54.80
C ARG A 21 1.70 1.56 54.94
N ASP A 22 0.98 1.77 56.02
CA ASP A 22 0.74 3.06 56.67
C ASP A 22 2.05 3.66 57.16
N VAL A 23 2.31 4.92 56.80
CA VAL A 23 3.19 5.83 57.56
C VAL A 23 2.47 7.17 57.65
N GLY A 24 2.01 7.48 58.86
CA GLY A 24 1.43 8.76 59.26
C GLY A 24 2.49 9.84 59.57
N PRO A 25 2.11 10.93 60.25
CA PRO A 25 2.28 12.29 59.74
C PRO A 25 3.25 13.16 60.56
N ALA A 26 3.69 14.31 60.01
CA ALA A 26 3.84 15.61 60.70
C ALA A 26 4.66 16.64 59.88
N GLY A 27 4.23 17.90 59.89
CA GLY A 27 5.14 19.06 59.79
C GLY A 27 4.84 20.10 58.71
N PRO A 28 4.32 21.29 59.07
CA PRO A 28 4.18 22.44 58.17
C PRO A 28 5.42 23.36 58.23
N GLY A 29 5.75 23.98 57.10
CA GLY A 29 6.71 25.08 57.04
C GLY A 29 6.53 25.90 55.75
N PRO A 30 6.13 27.19 55.82
CA PRO A 30 6.08 28.05 54.66
C PRO A 30 7.48 28.62 54.39
N ALA A 31 8.17 28.08 53.38
CA ALA A 31 9.38 28.68 52.84
C ALA A 31 9.01 29.63 51.69
N THR A 32 9.43 30.87 51.83
CA THR A 32 9.36 31.97 50.88
C THR A 32 9.94 31.58 49.51
N VAL A 33 9.18 31.89 48.45
CA VAL A 33 9.60 31.73 47.05
C VAL A 33 10.40 32.98 46.65
N PRO A 34 11.70 32.87 46.32
CA PRO A 34 12.40 33.95 45.66
C PRO A 34 12.05 33.97 44.17
N ASP A 35 11.75 35.16 43.70
CA ASP A 35 11.52 35.55 42.31
C ASP A 35 12.66 35.05 41.40
N ARG A 36 12.38 34.01 40.61
CA ARG A 36 13.29 33.49 39.59
C ARG A 36 12.90 34.11 38.25
N THR A 37 13.62 35.17 37.90
CA THR A 37 13.84 35.57 36.52
C THR A 37 14.26 34.36 35.69
N VAL A 38 13.37 33.89 34.82
CA VAL A 38 13.61 32.74 33.93
C VAL A 38 14.52 33.22 32.80
N PRO A 39 15.75 32.69 32.66
CA PRO A 39 16.60 33.04 31.52
C PRO A 39 15.97 32.45 30.26
N ARG A 40 15.74 33.29 29.25
CA ARG A 40 15.41 32.83 27.88
C ARG A 40 16.60 32.03 27.35
N LEU A 41 16.54 30.71 27.48
CA LEU A 41 17.48 29.79 26.84
C LEU A 41 17.13 29.69 25.35
N SER A 42 17.73 30.57 24.55
CA SER A 42 17.86 30.42 23.11
C SER A 42 18.91 29.36 22.78
N SER A 43 18.71 28.12 23.23
CA SER A 43 19.56 27.00 22.87
C SER A 43 18.96 26.28 21.67
N THR A 44 19.42 26.68 20.48
CA THR A 44 19.30 25.91 19.25
C THR A 44 20.21 24.68 19.39
N MET A 45 19.80 23.73 20.25
CA MET A 45 20.55 22.52 20.52
C MET A 45 20.40 21.61 19.30
N THR A 46 21.48 21.49 18.55
CA THR A 46 21.56 20.60 17.39
C THR A 46 21.52 19.17 17.92
N ALA A 47 20.33 18.54 17.87
CA ALA A 47 20.12 17.19 18.37
C ALA A 47 21.04 16.18 17.64
N PRO A 48 21.64 15.21 18.35
CA PRO A 48 22.48 14.18 17.76
C PRO A 48 21.66 13.35 16.76
N ARG A 49 21.98 13.51 15.47
CA ARG A 49 21.38 12.76 14.36
C ARG A 49 21.81 11.29 14.44
N GLY A 50 20.96 10.43 14.97
CA GLY A 50 21.20 8.98 14.94
C GLY A 50 20.24 8.11 15.73
N LEU A 51 19.55 8.67 16.73
CA LEU A 51 18.53 7.91 17.46
C LEU A 51 17.27 7.80 16.61
N GLY A 52 16.78 6.57 16.42
CA GLY A 52 15.55 6.34 15.67
C GLY A 52 14.36 7.11 16.28
N PRO A 53 13.27 7.33 15.51
CA PRO A 53 12.14 8.17 15.96
C PRO A 53 11.54 7.77 17.33
N LEU A 54 11.58 6.48 17.68
CA LEU A 54 11.12 5.97 18.97
C LEU A 54 12.06 6.30 20.13
N ALA A 55 13.37 6.36 19.88
CA ALA A 55 14.35 6.75 20.88
C ALA A 55 14.29 8.26 21.15
N GLU A 56 14.08 9.07 20.11
CA GLU A 56 13.84 10.52 20.24
C GLU A 56 12.55 10.79 21.02
N LEU A 57 11.47 10.03 20.74
CA LEU A 57 10.23 10.10 21.52
C LEU A 57 10.45 9.71 23.00
N HIS A 58 11.23 8.65 23.25
CA HIS A 58 11.49 8.20 24.62
C HIS A 58 12.26 9.26 25.43
N GLU A 59 13.25 9.89 24.82
CA GLU A 59 13.99 11.01 25.41
C GLU A 59 13.09 12.22 25.66
N GLN A 60 12.18 12.53 24.72
CA GLN A 60 11.23 13.63 24.86
C GLN A 60 10.21 13.37 25.98
N LEU A 61 9.69 12.14 26.09
CA LEU A 61 8.82 11.74 27.19
C LEU A 61 9.52 11.82 28.55
N GLY A 62 10.81 11.42 28.62
CA GLY A 62 11.62 11.55 29.83
C GLY A 62 11.78 13.01 30.28
N ARG A 63 12.01 13.93 29.33
CA ARG A 63 12.08 15.37 29.62
C ARG A 63 10.75 15.93 30.13
N TRP A 64 9.62 15.53 29.53
CA TRP A 64 8.29 15.96 30.00
C TRP A 64 7.94 15.41 31.38
N GLN A 65 8.33 14.16 31.67
CA GLN A 65 8.15 13.55 32.97
C GLN A 65 9.00 14.27 34.04
N ALA A 66 10.27 14.57 33.75
CA ALA A 66 11.17 15.30 34.66
C ALA A 66 10.69 16.73 34.95
N ALA A 67 10.01 17.36 33.99
CA ALA A 67 9.38 18.67 34.16
C ALA A 67 8.01 18.61 34.87
N GLY A 68 7.50 17.42 35.22
CA GLY A 68 6.19 17.25 35.86
C GLY A 68 5.00 17.52 34.93
N LEU A 69 5.22 17.58 33.61
CA LEU A 69 4.15 17.85 32.62
C LEU A 69 3.26 16.64 32.38
N ILE A 70 3.81 15.44 32.53
CA ILE A 70 3.09 14.17 32.39
C ILE A 70 3.51 13.21 33.50
N THR A 71 2.58 12.32 33.88
CA THR A 71 2.88 11.24 34.81
C THR A 71 3.66 10.12 34.12
N HIS A 72 4.32 9.27 34.91
CA HIS A 72 5.00 8.08 34.39
C HIS A 72 4.03 7.15 33.62
N GLU A 73 2.80 6.97 34.12
CA GLU A 73 1.76 6.18 33.45
C GLU A 73 1.35 6.78 32.11
N GLN A 74 1.21 8.11 32.02
CA GLN A 74 0.90 8.78 30.76
C GLN A 74 2.03 8.61 29.74
N ALA A 75 3.29 8.72 30.18
CA ALA A 75 4.44 8.48 29.33
C ALA A 75 4.45 7.05 28.79
N LEU A 76 4.19 6.05 29.64
CA LEU A 76 4.05 4.64 29.22
C LEU A 76 2.86 4.41 28.28
N GLY A 77 1.72 5.05 28.54
CA GLY A 77 0.53 4.98 27.70
C GLY A 77 0.76 5.56 26.30
N ILE A 78 1.42 6.72 26.20
CA ILE A 78 1.81 7.34 24.93
C ILE A 78 2.82 6.44 24.21
N LEU A 79 3.82 5.91 24.92
CA LEU A 79 4.81 5.01 24.33
C LEU A 79 4.16 3.73 23.79
N ALA A 80 3.19 3.16 24.51
CA ALA A 80 2.44 1.99 24.08
C ALA A 80 1.55 2.30 22.86
N ALA A 81 0.85 3.43 22.88
CA ALA A 81 0.03 3.88 21.75
C ALA A 81 0.89 4.18 20.50
N GLU A 82 2.07 4.78 20.67
CA GLU A 82 2.99 5.03 19.56
C GLU A 82 3.72 3.77 19.09
N ARG A 83 3.97 2.78 19.96
CA ARG A 83 4.41 1.45 19.50
C ARG A 83 3.34 0.74 18.69
N GLN A 84 2.06 0.98 18.98
CA GLN A 84 0.93 0.45 18.20
C GLN A 84 0.69 1.24 16.90
N ARG A 85 0.94 2.57 16.89
CA ARG A 85 0.79 3.43 15.71
C ARG A 85 1.98 3.45 14.79
N ALA A 86 3.19 3.25 15.33
CA ALA A 86 4.42 3.18 14.55
C ALA A 86 4.14 2.15 13.46
N PRO A 87 4.12 2.56 12.18
CA PRO A 87 3.82 1.66 11.09
C PRO A 87 4.89 0.59 11.19
N ALA A 88 4.48 -0.58 11.69
CA ALA A 88 5.42 -1.59 12.06
C ALA A 88 6.23 -1.85 10.79
N ARG A 89 7.53 -1.52 10.87
CA ARG A 89 8.49 -1.57 9.75
C ARG A 89 8.72 -3.04 9.44
N HIS A 90 7.69 -3.68 8.94
CA HIS A 90 7.74 -5.00 8.37
C HIS A 90 8.26 -4.80 6.96
N GLY A 91 9.58 -4.67 6.86
CA GLY A 91 10.22 -5.19 5.66
C GLY A 91 9.68 -6.61 5.44
N PRO A 92 9.42 -7.01 4.18
CA PRO A 92 9.02 -8.40 3.93
C PRO A 92 10.05 -9.29 4.63
N PRO A 93 9.64 -10.14 5.58
CA PRO A 93 10.60 -10.98 6.29
C PRO A 93 11.37 -11.75 5.21
N VAL A 94 12.69 -11.88 5.35
CA VAL A 94 13.56 -12.53 4.35
C VAL A 94 13.00 -13.90 3.93
N GLY A 95 12.31 -14.60 4.84
CA GLY A 95 11.57 -15.83 4.56
C GLY A 95 10.43 -15.72 3.54
N GLU A 96 9.73 -14.59 3.46
CA GLU A 96 8.70 -14.34 2.44
C GLU A 96 9.33 -14.14 1.06
N ALA A 97 10.43 -13.39 0.96
CA ALA A 97 11.18 -13.23 -0.28
C ALA A 97 11.78 -14.57 -0.76
N LEU A 98 12.37 -15.35 0.15
CA LEU A 98 12.86 -16.70 -0.12
C LEU A 98 11.73 -17.65 -0.54
N GLY A 99 10.56 -17.55 0.09
CA GLY A 99 9.38 -18.33 -0.29
C GLY A 99 8.90 -18.03 -1.72
N TYR A 100 8.86 -16.74 -2.09
CA TYR A 100 8.52 -16.33 -3.46
C TYR A 100 9.59 -16.75 -4.48
N ALA A 101 10.87 -16.59 -4.14
CA ALA A 101 11.97 -17.03 -4.99
C ALA A 101 11.93 -18.55 -5.19
N GLY A 102 11.74 -19.34 -4.13
CA GLY A 102 11.61 -20.79 -4.19
C GLY A 102 10.42 -21.23 -5.04
N ALA A 103 9.26 -20.59 -4.88
CA ALA A 103 8.09 -20.87 -5.71
C ALA A 103 8.32 -20.55 -7.19
N ALA A 104 8.99 -19.43 -7.50
CA ALA A 104 9.35 -19.06 -8.86
C ALA A 104 10.35 -20.06 -9.47
N LEU A 105 11.35 -20.52 -8.70
CA LEU A 105 12.32 -21.53 -9.13
C LEU A 105 11.67 -22.89 -9.38
N ILE A 106 10.74 -23.33 -8.52
CA ILE A 106 9.98 -24.56 -8.72
C ILE A 106 9.12 -24.44 -9.98
N ALA A 107 8.42 -23.32 -10.17
CA ALA A 107 7.62 -23.10 -11.37
C ALA A 107 8.49 -23.11 -12.65
N ALA A 108 9.65 -22.47 -12.62
CA ALA A 108 10.61 -22.49 -13.72
C ALA A 108 11.14 -23.90 -13.99
N ALA A 109 11.50 -24.66 -12.96
CA ALA A 109 11.96 -26.05 -13.10
C ALA A 109 10.88 -26.94 -13.71
N VAL A 110 9.63 -26.85 -13.23
CA VAL A 110 8.49 -27.58 -13.81
C VAL A 110 8.29 -27.19 -15.27
N ALA A 111 8.36 -25.90 -15.61
CA ALA A 111 8.23 -25.44 -16.99
C ALA A 111 9.37 -25.95 -17.89
N LEU A 112 10.61 -26.03 -17.38
CA LEU A 112 11.75 -26.57 -18.13
C LEU A 112 11.68 -28.08 -18.34
N ILE A 113 11.13 -28.82 -17.35
CA ILE A 113 10.95 -30.27 -17.45
C ILE A 113 9.77 -30.62 -18.38
N VAL A 114 8.64 -29.94 -18.20
CA VAL A 114 7.39 -30.24 -18.93
C VAL A 114 7.38 -29.60 -20.32
N GLY A 115 8.02 -28.44 -20.48
CA GLY A 115 7.98 -27.63 -21.70
C GLY A 115 8.37 -28.39 -22.97
N PRO A 116 9.53 -29.08 -23.00
CA PRO A 116 9.94 -29.86 -24.16
C PRO A 116 8.95 -30.96 -24.55
N HIS A 117 8.27 -31.57 -23.57
CA HIS A 117 7.31 -32.65 -23.78
C HIS A 117 5.87 -32.16 -23.94
N TRP A 118 5.61 -30.85 -23.81
CA TRP A 118 4.26 -30.32 -23.77
C TRP A 118 3.45 -30.66 -25.03
N SER A 119 4.08 -30.58 -26.20
CA SER A 119 3.45 -30.93 -27.48
C SER A 119 3.20 -32.44 -27.64
N GLU A 120 3.95 -33.29 -26.92
CA GLU A 120 3.81 -34.75 -26.95
C GLU A 120 2.64 -35.22 -26.06
N LEU A 121 2.22 -34.41 -25.09
CA LEU A 121 1.08 -34.72 -24.24
C LEU A 121 -0.24 -34.64 -25.03
N ALA A 122 -1.09 -35.64 -24.81
CA ALA A 122 -2.46 -35.62 -25.31
C ALA A 122 -3.17 -34.32 -24.89
N ALA A 123 -3.97 -33.75 -25.80
CA ALA A 123 -4.66 -32.48 -25.56
C ALA A 123 -5.49 -32.49 -24.28
N GLY A 124 -6.22 -33.58 -24.03
CA GLY A 124 -7.01 -33.76 -22.80
C GLY A 124 -6.15 -33.75 -21.53
N LEU A 125 -4.94 -34.31 -21.59
CA LEU A 125 -4.01 -34.29 -20.45
C LEU A 125 -3.47 -32.88 -20.20
N ARG A 126 -3.11 -32.13 -21.25
CA ARG A 126 -2.70 -30.73 -21.12
C ARG A 126 -3.78 -29.86 -20.47
N VAL A 127 -5.02 -29.97 -20.95
CA VAL A 127 -6.17 -29.28 -20.38
C VAL A 127 -6.40 -29.72 -18.93
N GLY A 128 -6.36 -31.03 -18.66
CA GLY A 128 -6.54 -31.61 -17.34
C GLY A 128 -5.49 -31.12 -16.33
N LEU A 129 -4.22 -31.05 -16.72
CA LEU A 129 -3.14 -30.52 -15.88
C LEU A 129 -3.36 -29.04 -15.54
N LEU A 130 -3.73 -28.22 -16.53
CA LEU A 130 -3.97 -26.80 -16.31
C LEU A 130 -5.25 -26.56 -15.48
N ALA A 131 -6.34 -27.26 -15.78
CA ALA A 131 -7.57 -27.21 -14.99
C ALA A 131 -7.33 -27.70 -13.55
N GLY A 132 -6.53 -28.75 -13.38
CA GLY A 132 -6.06 -29.21 -12.07
C GLY A 132 -5.28 -28.12 -11.34
N GLY A 133 -4.40 -27.39 -12.03
CA GLY A 133 -3.70 -26.21 -11.50
C GLY A 133 -4.65 -25.10 -11.04
N VAL A 134 -5.71 -24.81 -11.80
CA VAL A 134 -6.79 -23.87 -11.40
C VAL A 134 -7.40 -24.29 -10.07
N LEU A 135 -7.87 -25.54 -9.99
CA LEU A 135 -8.57 -26.08 -8.82
C LEU A 135 -7.64 -26.19 -7.61
N ALA A 136 -6.44 -26.72 -7.77
CA ALA A 136 -5.46 -26.87 -6.71
C ALA A 136 -5.09 -25.51 -6.11
N SER A 137 -4.83 -24.50 -6.95
CA SER A 137 -4.49 -23.14 -6.49
C SER A 137 -5.68 -22.47 -5.81
N LEU A 138 -6.90 -22.66 -6.33
CA LEU A 138 -8.11 -22.12 -5.74
C LEU A 138 -8.39 -22.73 -4.36
N VAL A 139 -8.37 -24.06 -4.26
CA VAL A 139 -8.58 -24.83 -3.03
C VAL A 139 -7.50 -24.52 -2.01
N ALA A 140 -6.22 -24.52 -2.40
CA ALA A 140 -5.12 -24.12 -1.53
C ALA A 140 -5.35 -22.70 -0.98
N GLY A 141 -5.79 -21.76 -1.83
CA GLY A 141 -6.15 -20.42 -1.37
C GLY A 141 -7.31 -20.40 -0.37
N VAL A 142 -8.33 -21.24 -0.53
CA VAL A 142 -9.44 -21.36 0.44
C VAL A 142 -8.96 -21.95 1.77
N LEU A 143 -8.09 -22.96 1.72
CA LEU A 143 -7.58 -23.66 2.91
C LEU A 143 -6.61 -22.82 3.75
N VAL A 144 -5.94 -21.80 3.17
CA VAL A 144 -5.06 -20.91 3.93
C VAL A 144 -5.87 -20.09 4.95
N PRO A 145 -5.66 -20.28 6.27
CA PRO A 145 -6.46 -19.64 7.30
C PRO A 145 -6.32 -18.11 7.26
N ALA A 146 -7.45 -17.41 7.30
CA ALA A 146 -7.45 -15.93 7.30
C ALA A 146 -6.80 -15.35 8.57
N ALA A 147 -6.78 -16.11 9.66
CA ALA A 147 -6.22 -15.73 10.96
C ALA A 147 -4.69 -15.82 11.04
N ALA A 148 -4.01 -16.47 10.08
CA ALA A 148 -2.56 -16.71 10.10
C ALA A 148 -1.71 -15.46 9.71
N GLY A 149 -2.24 -14.26 9.93
CA GLY A 149 -1.50 -13.01 9.74
C GLY A 149 -1.41 -12.50 8.29
N ALA A 150 -0.56 -11.50 8.08
CA ALA A 150 -0.44 -10.78 6.81
C ALA A 150 0.18 -11.64 5.68
N ALA A 151 1.18 -12.47 6.01
CA ALA A 151 1.84 -13.35 5.05
C ALA A 151 0.86 -14.36 4.44
N ALA A 152 0.06 -15.04 5.27
CA ALA A 152 -0.99 -15.96 4.80
C ALA A 152 -1.99 -15.28 3.86
N ARG A 153 -2.40 -14.04 4.15
CA ARG A 153 -3.28 -13.26 3.25
C ARG A 153 -2.63 -12.98 1.89
N ARG A 154 -1.32 -12.74 1.85
CA ARG A 154 -0.56 -12.51 0.61
C ARG A 154 -0.43 -13.81 -0.19
N VAL A 155 -0.03 -14.91 0.44
CA VAL A 155 0.03 -16.24 -0.19
C VAL A 155 -1.31 -16.62 -0.80
N ARG A 156 -2.42 -16.45 -0.06
CA ARG A 156 -3.77 -16.70 -0.57
C ARG A 156 -4.10 -15.88 -1.81
N ALA A 157 -3.71 -14.60 -1.85
CA ALA A 157 -3.94 -13.74 -3.00
C ALA A 157 -3.11 -14.14 -4.22
N VAL A 158 -1.86 -14.59 -4.01
CA VAL A 158 -0.99 -15.12 -5.07
C VAL A 158 -1.56 -16.43 -5.63
N LEU A 159 -2.02 -17.34 -4.76
CA LEU A 159 -2.66 -18.60 -5.19
C LEU A 159 -3.91 -18.34 -6.04
N TRP A 160 -4.74 -17.37 -5.66
CA TRP A 160 -5.91 -17.00 -6.47
C TRP A 160 -5.53 -16.31 -7.80
N ALA A 161 -4.49 -15.49 -7.81
CA ALA A 161 -3.96 -14.92 -9.06
C ALA A 161 -3.38 -16.00 -9.98
N LEU A 162 -2.67 -16.98 -9.41
CA LEU A 162 -2.13 -18.13 -10.13
C LEU A 162 -3.25 -18.98 -10.73
N SER A 163 -4.33 -19.20 -9.98
CA SER A 163 -5.54 -19.87 -10.47
C SER A 163 -6.13 -19.18 -11.70
N ALA A 164 -6.18 -17.83 -11.72
CA ALA A 164 -6.61 -17.08 -12.90
C ALA A 164 -5.66 -17.24 -14.09
N GLY A 165 -4.34 -17.31 -13.85
CA GLY A 165 -3.35 -17.59 -14.90
C GLY A 165 -3.52 -18.99 -15.51
N PHE A 166 -3.69 -20.01 -14.66
CA PHE A 166 -4.00 -21.38 -15.11
C PHE A 166 -5.32 -21.44 -15.89
N LEU A 167 -6.31 -20.61 -15.54
CA LEU A 167 -7.58 -20.54 -16.25
C LEU A 167 -7.39 -20.04 -17.68
N VAL A 168 -6.62 -18.96 -17.88
CA VAL A 168 -6.28 -18.46 -19.24
C VAL A 168 -5.63 -19.57 -20.06
N ALA A 169 -4.61 -20.24 -19.49
CA ALA A 169 -3.88 -21.28 -20.18
C ALA A 169 -4.77 -22.49 -20.50
N SER A 170 -5.57 -22.96 -19.53
CA SER A 170 -6.46 -24.11 -19.68
C SER A 170 -7.50 -23.88 -20.78
N VAL A 171 -8.16 -22.72 -20.75
CA VAL A 171 -9.16 -22.33 -21.74
C VAL A 171 -8.51 -22.15 -23.11
N GLY A 172 -7.35 -21.51 -23.17
CA GLY A 172 -6.59 -21.36 -24.42
C GLY A 172 -6.28 -22.70 -25.06
N VAL A 173 -5.70 -23.64 -24.30
CA VAL A 173 -5.35 -24.98 -24.80
C VAL A 173 -6.58 -25.80 -25.14
N ALA A 174 -7.65 -25.72 -24.36
CA ALA A 174 -8.90 -26.44 -24.64
C ALA A 174 -9.53 -25.96 -25.95
N LEU A 175 -9.61 -24.65 -26.16
CA LEU A 175 -10.20 -24.08 -27.37
C LEU A 175 -9.34 -24.36 -28.61
N THR A 176 -8.01 -24.28 -28.52
CA THR A 176 -7.14 -24.58 -29.68
C THR A 176 -7.07 -26.08 -29.97
N SER A 177 -6.90 -26.91 -28.95
CA SER A 177 -6.59 -28.33 -29.13
C SER A 177 -7.83 -29.23 -29.25
N LEU A 178 -8.94 -28.87 -28.60
CA LEU A 178 -10.16 -29.67 -28.61
C LEU A 178 -11.24 -29.07 -29.53
N ALA A 179 -11.38 -27.73 -29.55
CA ALA A 179 -12.39 -27.06 -30.38
C ALA A 179 -11.83 -26.56 -31.73
N GLY A 180 -10.52 -26.67 -31.97
CA GLY A 180 -9.89 -26.25 -33.23
C GLY A 180 -9.92 -24.74 -33.48
N TRP A 181 -10.08 -23.92 -32.43
CA TRP A 181 -10.08 -22.47 -32.57
C TRP A 181 -8.69 -21.96 -32.91
N ARG A 182 -8.62 -20.88 -33.71
CA ARG A 182 -7.36 -20.17 -33.97
C ARG A 182 -6.77 -19.64 -32.66
N ASP A 183 -5.45 -19.73 -32.50
CA ASP A 183 -4.73 -19.39 -31.25
C ASP A 183 -5.14 -18.04 -30.66
N GLY A 184 -5.23 -16.99 -31.48
CA GLY A 184 -5.65 -15.67 -31.00
C GLY A 184 -7.09 -15.60 -30.48
N THR A 185 -8.03 -16.44 -30.97
CA THR A 185 -9.45 -16.40 -30.56
C THR A 185 -9.56 -17.10 -29.22
N ALA A 186 -8.87 -18.24 -29.10
CA ALA A 186 -8.75 -18.99 -27.87
C ALA A 186 -8.09 -18.16 -26.76
N ALA A 187 -6.99 -17.47 -27.07
CA ALA A 187 -6.31 -16.57 -26.13
C ALA A 187 -7.20 -15.39 -25.70
N LEU A 188 -7.93 -14.78 -26.64
CA LEU A 188 -8.86 -13.70 -26.34
C LEU A 188 -10.00 -14.17 -25.43
N ALA A 189 -10.59 -15.34 -25.71
CA ALA A 189 -11.62 -15.94 -24.86
C ALA A 189 -11.08 -16.27 -23.45
N GLY A 190 -9.87 -16.84 -23.37
CA GLY A 190 -9.22 -17.15 -22.10
C GLY A 190 -8.95 -15.90 -21.25
N THR A 191 -8.41 -14.84 -21.86
CA THR A 191 -8.14 -13.57 -21.15
C THR A 191 -9.43 -12.85 -20.75
N ALA A 192 -10.46 -12.82 -21.60
CA ALA A 192 -11.77 -12.26 -21.26
C ALA A 192 -12.42 -13.01 -20.08
N LEU A 193 -12.38 -14.35 -20.08
CA LEU A 193 -12.88 -15.15 -18.97
C LEU A 193 -12.07 -14.91 -17.69
N ALA A 194 -10.75 -14.73 -17.79
CA ALA A 194 -9.91 -14.39 -16.66
C ALA A 194 -10.18 -12.99 -16.09
N VAL A 195 -10.55 -12.00 -16.92
CA VAL A 195 -11.04 -10.70 -16.43
C VAL A 195 -12.28 -10.89 -15.58
N ALA A 196 -13.27 -11.65 -16.06
CA ALA A 196 -14.50 -11.92 -15.31
C ALA A 196 -14.22 -12.68 -14.01
N TYR A 197 -13.41 -13.74 -14.08
CA TYR A 197 -13.06 -14.59 -12.95
C TYR A 197 -12.24 -13.84 -11.88
N ALA A 198 -11.10 -13.26 -12.28
CA ALA A 198 -10.24 -12.51 -11.37
C ALA A 198 -10.94 -11.25 -10.85
N GLY A 199 -11.74 -10.59 -11.69
CA GLY A 199 -12.55 -9.44 -11.31
C GLY A 199 -13.59 -9.78 -10.25
N THR A 200 -14.27 -10.92 -10.38
CA THR A 200 -15.22 -11.42 -9.37
C THR A 200 -14.51 -11.74 -8.05
N LEU A 201 -13.39 -12.46 -8.11
CA LEU A 201 -12.59 -12.76 -6.91
C LEU A 201 -12.03 -11.48 -6.25
N TRP A 202 -11.60 -10.51 -7.05
CA TRP A 202 -11.14 -9.22 -6.59
C TRP A 202 -12.28 -8.43 -5.93
N TRP A 203 -13.48 -8.44 -6.51
CA TRP A 203 -14.65 -7.77 -5.93
C TRP A 203 -15.01 -8.36 -4.56
N LEU A 204 -14.98 -9.70 -4.44
CA LEU A 204 -15.31 -10.41 -3.21
C LEU A 204 -14.24 -10.25 -2.11
N SER A 205 -12.97 -10.16 -2.49
CA SER A 205 -11.87 -10.20 -1.51
C SER A 205 -11.12 -8.89 -1.31
N ARG A 206 -11.27 -7.93 -2.24
CA ARG A 206 -10.66 -6.59 -2.27
C ARG A 206 -9.14 -6.58 -2.03
N ARG A 207 -8.40 -7.56 -2.55
CA ARG A 207 -6.94 -7.69 -2.34
C ARG A 207 -6.10 -7.17 -3.50
N SER A 208 -4.95 -6.58 -3.17
CA SER A 208 -4.03 -5.97 -4.14
C SER A 208 -3.51 -6.92 -5.24
N PRO A 209 -3.10 -8.17 -4.97
CA PRO A 209 -2.59 -9.04 -6.04
C PRO A 209 -3.67 -9.44 -7.05
N LEU A 210 -4.91 -9.61 -6.61
CA LEU A 210 -6.03 -9.86 -7.52
C LEU A 210 -6.35 -8.64 -8.35
N HIS A 211 -6.20 -7.42 -7.80
CA HIS A 211 -6.32 -6.19 -8.58
C HIS A 211 -5.30 -6.14 -9.73
N VAL A 212 -4.04 -6.53 -9.47
CA VAL A 212 -2.99 -6.64 -10.48
C VAL A 212 -3.33 -7.73 -11.51
N ALA A 213 -3.82 -8.90 -11.08
CA ALA A 213 -4.19 -9.99 -11.98
C ALA A 213 -5.35 -9.62 -12.91
N THR A 214 -6.42 -9.00 -12.37
CA THR A 214 -7.54 -8.50 -13.19
C THR A 214 -7.07 -7.44 -14.18
N PHE A 215 -6.20 -6.54 -13.74
CA PHE A 215 -5.62 -5.51 -14.62
C PHE A 215 -4.78 -6.11 -15.75
N ALA A 216 -3.92 -7.09 -15.44
CA ALA A 216 -3.11 -7.77 -16.43
C ALA A 216 -3.99 -8.49 -17.47
N ALA A 217 -5.03 -9.20 -17.02
CA ALA A 217 -6.00 -9.84 -17.92
C ALA A 217 -6.77 -8.81 -18.77
N TRP A 218 -7.08 -7.64 -18.22
CA TRP A 218 -7.75 -6.54 -18.93
C TRP A 218 -6.89 -5.98 -20.06
N VAL A 219 -5.62 -5.66 -19.77
CA VAL A 219 -4.68 -5.16 -20.78
C VAL A 219 -4.37 -6.24 -21.83
N ALA A 220 -4.23 -7.50 -21.42
CA ALA A 220 -4.03 -8.62 -22.35
C ALA A 220 -5.23 -8.80 -23.29
N THR A 221 -6.46 -8.71 -22.77
CA THR A 221 -7.69 -8.75 -23.58
C THR A 221 -7.68 -7.62 -24.62
N ALA A 222 -7.36 -6.39 -24.21
CA ALA A 222 -7.32 -5.24 -25.12
C ALA A 222 -6.23 -5.39 -26.20
N THR A 223 -5.07 -5.93 -25.83
CA THR A 223 -3.94 -6.18 -26.75
C THR A 223 -4.33 -7.24 -27.79
N LEU A 224 -4.88 -8.37 -27.35
CA LEU A 224 -5.34 -9.44 -28.24
C LEU A 224 -6.50 -9.00 -29.13
N LEU A 225 -7.40 -8.15 -28.63
CA LEU A 225 -8.46 -7.58 -29.45
C LEU A 225 -7.88 -6.68 -30.54
N GLY A 226 -6.85 -5.90 -30.25
CA GLY A 226 -6.20 -5.01 -31.21
C GLY A 226 -5.49 -5.75 -32.32
N ASP A 227 -4.80 -6.84 -31.95
CA ASP A 227 -4.13 -7.74 -32.89
C ASP A 227 -5.13 -8.41 -33.86
N ARG A 228 -6.39 -8.57 -33.42
CA ARG A 228 -7.46 -9.11 -34.27
C ARG A 228 -8.08 -8.14 -35.24
N ILE A 229 -8.20 -6.87 -34.86
CA ILE A 229 -8.95 -5.88 -35.65
C ILE A 229 -8.03 -4.95 -36.45
N GLY A 230 -6.72 -4.99 -36.24
CA GLY A 230 -5.80 -4.07 -36.89
C GLY A 230 -4.35 -4.52 -36.89
N ASP A 231 -3.46 -3.54 -36.97
CA ASP A 231 -2.01 -3.74 -36.97
C ASP A 231 -1.44 -3.55 -35.55
N GLY A 232 -0.11 -3.63 -35.42
CA GLY A 232 0.57 -3.37 -34.15
C GLY A 232 0.25 -2.00 -33.53
N ARG A 233 -0.18 -1.00 -34.33
CA ARG A 233 -0.57 0.33 -33.83
C ARG A 233 -1.92 0.25 -33.15
N THR A 234 -2.89 -0.44 -33.75
CA THR A 234 -4.21 -0.68 -33.15
C THR A 234 -4.07 -1.45 -31.83
N THR A 235 -3.20 -2.46 -31.79
CA THR A 235 -2.83 -3.19 -30.56
C THR A 235 -2.32 -2.26 -29.47
N ALA A 236 -1.34 -1.42 -29.79
CA ALA A 236 -0.77 -0.48 -28.84
C ALA A 236 -1.76 0.61 -28.39
N LEU A 237 -2.63 1.09 -29.29
CA LEU A 237 -3.69 2.06 -28.96
C LEU A 237 -4.75 1.47 -28.03
N LEU A 238 -5.19 0.23 -28.27
CA LEU A 238 -6.16 -0.42 -27.37
C LEU A 238 -5.54 -0.71 -26.00
N ALA A 239 -4.28 -1.15 -25.94
CA ALA A 239 -3.56 -1.30 -24.68
C ALA A 239 -3.41 0.03 -23.94
N TRP A 240 -3.12 1.13 -24.65
CA TRP A 240 -3.06 2.48 -24.10
C TRP A 240 -4.40 2.93 -23.55
N ALA A 241 -5.48 2.78 -24.33
CA ALA A 241 -6.84 3.13 -23.94
C ALA A 241 -7.31 2.30 -22.74
N ALA A 242 -6.99 1.01 -22.71
CA ALA A 242 -7.26 0.11 -21.58
C ALA A 242 -6.56 0.58 -20.30
N GLY A 243 -5.30 1.02 -20.39
CA GLY A 243 -4.55 1.60 -19.27
C GLY A 243 -5.18 2.90 -18.75
N LEU A 244 -5.55 3.82 -19.66
CA LEU A 244 -6.22 5.06 -19.29
C LEU A 244 -7.61 4.83 -18.67
N ALA A 245 -8.41 3.93 -19.25
CA ALA A 245 -9.71 3.56 -18.71
C ALA A 245 -9.58 3.03 -17.28
N TRP A 246 -8.60 2.16 -17.03
CA TRP A 246 -8.34 1.65 -15.69
C TRP A 246 -7.90 2.74 -14.71
N CYS A 247 -7.02 3.65 -15.16
CA CYS A 247 -6.58 4.80 -14.38
C CYS A 247 -7.75 5.73 -14.03
N GLY A 248 -8.64 5.99 -15.00
CA GLY A 248 -9.86 6.78 -14.83
C GLY A 248 -10.81 6.15 -13.83
N LEU A 249 -11.13 4.86 -13.99
CA LEU A 249 -11.97 4.09 -13.07
C LEU A 249 -11.41 4.07 -11.63
N ALA A 250 -10.09 3.96 -11.48
CA ALA A 250 -9.44 4.05 -10.18
C ALA A 250 -9.53 5.47 -9.59
N THR A 251 -9.37 6.50 -10.41
CA THR A 251 -9.47 7.92 -10.02
C THR A 251 -10.88 8.27 -9.57
N LEU A 252 -11.90 7.76 -10.27
CA LEU A 252 -13.33 7.87 -9.94
C LEU A 252 -13.75 7.02 -8.72
N ARG A 253 -12.79 6.33 -8.09
CA ARG A 253 -12.99 5.49 -6.89
C ARG A 253 -13.86 4.25 -7.12
N TRP A 254 -14.07 3.84 -8.38
CA TRP A 254 -14.76 2.59 -8.69
C TRP A 254 -13.86 1.36 -8.43
N LEU A 255 -12.53 1.56 -8.46
CA LEU A 255 -11.54 0.50 -8.22
C LEU A 255 -10.70 0.74 -6.94
N PRO A 256 -11.09 0.22 -5.77
CA PRO A 256 -10.24 0.19 -4.59
C PRO A 256 -9.19 -0.95 -4.66
N PRO A 257 -7.89 -0.71 -4.37
CA PRO A 257 -7.26 0.52 -3.87
C PRO A 257 -6.91 1.52 -4.99
N ARG A 258 -7.34 2.78 -4.82
CA ARG A 258 -7.15 3.86 -5.80
C ARG A 258 -5.70 4.02 -6.27
N ARG A 259 -4.73 4.08 -5.34
CA ARG A 259 -3.31 4.32 -5.67
C ARG A 259 -2.74 3.26 -6.61
N LEU A 260 -3.04 2.00 -6.33
CA LEU A 260 -2.56 0.87 -7.13
C LEU A 260 -3.22 0.87 -8.51
N GLY A 261 -4.53 1.10 -8.59
CA GLY A 261 -5.24 1.21 -9.87
C GLY A 261 -4.74 2.37 -10.74
N THR A 262 -4.52 3.55 -10.17
CA THR A 262 -3.98 4.70 -10.91
C THR A 262 -2.56 4.47 -11.39
N ALA A 263 -1.71 3.87 -10.55
CA ALA A 263 -0.33 3.54 -10.88
C ALA A 263 -0.24 2.52 -12.02
N LEU A 264 -0.97 1.40 -11.91
CA LEU A 264 -1.02 0.38 -12.94
C LEU A 264 -1.52 0.93 -14.28
N GLY A 265 -2.65 1.66 -14.26
CA GLY A 265 -3.23 2.23 -15.46
C GLY A 265 -2.31 3.24 -16.16
N ALA A 266 -1.68 4.13 -15.39
CA ALA A 266 -0.70 5.08 -15.92
C ALA A 266 0.54 4.39 -16.49
N ALA A 267 1.07 3.38 -15.79
CA ALA A 267 2.23 2.62 -16.25
C ALA A 267 1.93 1.87 -17.56
N ALA A 268 0.79 1.19 -17.67
CA ALA A 268 0.42 0.50 -18.91
C ALA A 268 0.16 1.47 -20.05
N ALA A 269 -0.51 2.61 -19.80
CA ALA A 269 -0.68 3.63 -20.83
C ALA A 269 0.69 4.10 -21.36
N LEU A 270 1.64 4.43 -20.47
CA LEU A 270 2.99 4.82 -20.86
C LEU A 270 3.72 3.72 -21.65
N LEU A 271 3.69 2.47 -21.17
CA LEU A 271 4.33 1.35 -21.87
C LEU A 271 3.70 1.10 -23.23
N ALA A 272 2.38 1.18 -23.35
CA ALA A 272 1.67 0.99 -24.60
C ALA A 272 2.04 2.04 -25.66
N THR A 273 2.36 3.28 -25.26
CA THR A 273 2.84 4.29 -26.23
C THR A 273 4.11 3.86 -26.97
N GLN A 274 4.95 2.99 -26.37
CA GLN A 274 6.16 2.47 -27.02
C GLN A 274 5.86 1.69 -28.31
N GLY A 275 4.69 1.06 -28.42
CA GLY A 275 4.26 0.34 -29.61
C GLY A 275 3.84 1.24 -30.77
N VAL A 276 3.62 2.54 -30.53
CA VAL A 276 3.21 3.52 -31.55
C VAL A 276 4.35 4.48 -31.92
N LEU A 277 5.48 4.45 -31.20
CA LEU A 277 6.63 5.31 -31.50
C LEU A 277 7.18 5.02 -32.90
N GLY A 278 7.62 6.06 -33.59
CA GLY A 278 8.01 5.96 -35.00
C GLY A 278 6.88 6.24 -35.98
N VAL A 279 5.61 6.31 -35.52
CA VAL A 279 4.50 6.86 -36.30
C VAL A 279 4.45 8.37 -36.08
N GLY A 280 4.11 9.16 -37.11
CA GLY A 280 4.21 10.64 -37.07
C GLY A 280 3.49 11.29 -35.87
N TRP A 281 2.35 10.73 -35.45
CA TRP A 281 1.60 11.20 -34.28
C TRP A 281 1.90 10.44 -32.97
N GLY A 282 2.59 9.29 -33.05
CA GLY A 282 2.87 8.44 -31.88
C GLY A 282 3.78 9.12 -30.86
N ASP A 283 4.74 9.92 -31.34
CA ASP A 283 5.64 10.70 -30.49
C ASP A 283 4.87 11.76 -29.69
N ALA A 284 3.91 12.44 -30.32
CA ALA A 284 3.05 13.41 -29.66
C ALA A 284 2.15 12.73 -28.62
N LEU A 285 1.60 11.54 -28.90
CA LEU A 285 0.82 10.77 -27.93
C LEU A 285 1.67 10.36 -26.71
N GLY A 286 2.90 9.90 -26.95
CA GLY A 286 3.86 9.56 -25.89
C GLY A 286 4.14 10.75 -24.97
N LEU A 287 4.51 11.89 -25.55
CA LEU A 287 4.78 13.13 -24.81
C LEU A 287 3.54 13.63 -24.06
N ALA A 288 2.36 13.62 -24.69
CA ALA A 288 1.10 14.00 -24.06
C ALA A 288 0.76 13.10 -22.88
N THR A 289 0.99 11.79 -23.00
CA THR A 289 0.76 10.83 -21.91
C THR A 289 1.71 11.09 -20.73
N VAL A 290 3.00 11.30 -21.00
CA VAL A 290 4.00 11.68 -19.97
C VAL A 290 3.60 12.98 -19.26
N ALA A 291 3.28 14.01 -20.03
CA ALA A 291 2.86 15.31 -19.49
C ALA A 291 1.58 15.17 -18.64
N GLY A 292 0.59 14.40 -19.12
CA GLY A 292 -0.64 14.12 -18.38
C GLY A 292 -0.39 13.40 -17.06
N VAL A 293 0.45 12.36 -17.05
CA VAL A 293 0.81 11.62 -15.83
C VAL A 293 1.56 12.51 -14.84
N LEU A 294 2.53 13.31 -15.30
CA LEU A 294 3.29 14.24 -14.44
C LEU A 294 2.39 15.34 -13.86
N SER A 295 1.53 15.94 -14.69
CA SER A 295 0.54 16.94 -14.23
C SER A 295 -0.42 16.35 -13.20
N ALA A 296 -0.92 15.14 -13.44
CA ALA A 296 -1.76 14.42 -12.49
C ALA A 296 -1.00 14.11 -11.19
N ALA A 297 0.27 13.71 -11.27
CA ALA A 297 1.10 13.44 -10.10
C ALA A 297 1.28 14.67 -9.21
N VAL A 298 1.53 15.84 -9.81
CA VAL A 298 1.66 17.13 -9.12
C VAL A 298 0.32 17.54 -8.50
N ALA A 299 -0.77 17.48 -9.26
CA ALA A 299 -2.11 17.84 -8.79
C ALA A 299 -2.56 16.95 -7.61
N LEU A 300 -2.30 15.65 -7.69
CA LEU A 300 -2.67 14.67 -6.66
C LEU A 300 -1.64 14.56 -5.53
N ARG A 301 -0.50 15.25 -5.62
CA ARG A 301 0.64 15.17 -4.68
C ARG A 301 1.06 13.71 -4.41
N SER A 302 1.07 12.89 -5.45
CA SER A 302 1.39 11.45 -5.36
C SER A 302 2.82 11.17 -5.80
N ILE A 303 3.64 10.66 -4.89
CA ILE A 303 5.03 10.27 -5.17
C ILE A 303 5.08 9.10 -6.16
N ASP A 304 4.16 8.12 -6.04
CA ASP A 304 4.10 6.96 -6.91
C ASP A 304 3.84 7.36 -8.37
N ALA A 305 2.86 8.24 -8.60
CA ALA A 305 2.55 8.75 -9.94
C ALA A 305 3.70 9.60 -10.50
N LEU A 306 4.40 10.35 -9.64
CA LEU A 306 5.56 11.14 -10.05
C LEU A 306 6.71 10.25 -10.52
N LEU A 307 6.99 9.16 -9.79
CA LEU A 307 8.00 8.18 -10.15
C LEU A 307 7.66 7.51 -11.50
N ILE A 308 6.40 7.11 -11.70
CA ILE A 308 5.92 6.53 -12.95
C ILE A 308 6.05 7.53 -14.11
N GLY A 309 5.64 8.77 -13.90
CA GLY A 309 5.78 9.83 -14.90
C GLY A 309 7.25 10.14 -15.24
N ALA A 310 8.14 10.11 -14.25
CA ALA A 310 9.58 10.30 -14.46
C ALA A 310 10.20 9.14 -15.27
N VAL A 311 9.87 7.89 -14.95
CA VAL A 311 10.29 6.72 -15.75
C VAL A 311 9.73 6.83 -17.17
N GLY A 312 8.46 7.22 -17.32
CA GLY A 312 7.85 7.46 -18.63
C GLY A 312 8.58 8.54 -19.43
N ALA A 313 8.91 9.66 -18.80
CA ALA A 313 9.69 10.73 -19.43
C ALA A 313 11.07 10.22 -19.89
N PHE A 314 11.75 9.45 -19.04
CA PHE A 314 13.05 8.86 -19.37
C PHE A 314 12.98 7.89 -20.56
N LEU A 315 11.89 7.15 -20.70
CA LEU A 315 11.71 6.22 -21.82
C LEU A 315 11.29 6.92 -23.13
N VAL A 316 10.43 7.94 -23.05
CA VAL A 316 9.84 8.60 -24.23
C VAL A 316 10.72 9.73 -24.77
N VAL A 317 11.19 10.64 -23.90
CA VAL A 317 11.88 11.89 -24.31
C VAL A 317 13.13 11.64 -25.15
N PRO A 318 14.14 10.84 -24.70
CA PRO A 318 15.35 10.66 -25.49
C PRO A 318 15.07 10.02 -26.85
N ARG A 319 14.05 9.16 -26.96
CA ARG A 319 13.68 8.53 -28.23
C ARG A 319 13.07 9.54 -29.21
N VAL A 320 12.15 10.38 -28.73
CA VAL A 320 11.54 11.45 -29.53
C VAL A 320 12.61 12.48 -29.93
N ALA A 321 13.48 12.86 -29.00
CA ALA A 321 14.58 13.78 -29.24
C ALA A 321 15.57 13.26 -30.28
N ASN A 322 15.99 11.98 -30.17
CA ASN A 322 16.88 11.35 -31.16
C ASN A 322 16.28 11.39 -32.57
N ARG A 323 14.95 11.21 -32.68
CA ARG A 323 14.23 11.27 -33.95
C ARG A 323 14.13 12.70 -34.51
N LEU A 324 13.78 13.68 -33.67
CA LEU A 324 13.58 15.08 -34.10
C LEU A 324 14.89 15.80 -34.41
N LEU A 325 15.96 15.47 -33.68
CA LEU A 325 17.23 16.18 -33.73
C LEU A 325 18.32 15.41 -34.51
N GLY A 326 17.97 14.27 -35.10
CA GLY A 326 18.82 13.57 -36.07
C GLY A 326 20.09 12.92 -35.48
N GLY A 327 20.09 12.51 -34.20
CA GLY A 327 21.21 11.75 -33.62
C GLY A 327 21.43 11.91 -32.12
N ALA A 328 22.48 11.25 -31.62
CA ALA A 328 22.76 11.10 -30.19
C ALA A 328 22.97 12.44 -29.45
N VAL A 329 23.52 13.45 -30.12
CA VAL A 329 23.73 14.79 -29.55
C VAL A 329 22.41 15.45 -29.19
N GLY A 330 21.41 15.32 -30.05
CA GLY A 330 20.07 15.86 -29.82
C GLY A 330 19.37 15.18 -28.64
N ALA A 331 19.53 13.87 -28.50
CA ALA A 331 19.03 13.14 -27.34
C ALA A 331 19.65 13.66 -26.03
N GLY A 332 20.95 13.92 -26.02
CA GLY A 332 21.65 14.51 -24.87
C GLY A 332 21.14 15.90 -24.49
N ILE A 333 20.97 16.79 -25.47
CA ILE A 333 20.45 18.16 -25.24
C ILE A 333 19.02 18.13 -24.72
N ALA A 334 18.16 17.28 -25.28
CA ALA A 334 16.77 17.16 -24.82
C ALA A 334 16.68 16.59 -23.40
N LEU A 335 17.51 15.60 -23.06
CA LEU A 335 17.57 15.04 -21.71
C LEU A 335 18.01 16.11 -20.71
N LEU A 336 19.01 16.92 -21.07
CA LEU A 336 19.49 18.04 -20.29
C LEU A 336 18.37 19.08 -20.08
N ALA A 337 17.66 19.46 -21.15
CA ALA A 337 16.56 20.42 -21.08
C ALA A 337 15.42 19.93 -20.18
N VAL A 338 15.00 18.67 -20.32
CA VAL A 338 13.98 18.08 -19.45
C VAL A 338 14.45 18.00 -18.00
N GLY A 339 15.71 17.63 -17.76
CA GLY A 339 16.32 17.65 -16.44
C GLY A 339 16.26 19.05 -15.80
N VAL A 340 16.63 20.09 -16.54
CA VAL A 340 16.56 21.48 -16.08
C VAL A 340 15.12 21.91 -15.76
N VAL A 341 14.15 21.57 -16.62
CA VAL A 341 12.73 21.88 -16.37
C VAL A 341 12.21 21.18 -15.12
N LEU A 342 12.56 19.91 -14.91
CA LEU A 342 12.18 19.15 -13.71
C LEU A 342 12.79 19.76 -12.44
N VAL A 343 14.06 20.17 -12.49
CA VAL A 343 14.73 20.85 -11.37
C VAL A 343 14.05 22.20 -11.08
N ALA A 344 13.76 23.00 -12.11
CA ALA A 344 13.07 24.28 -11.96
C ALA A 344 11.67 24.11 -11.33
N ALA A 345 10.90 23.13 -11.81
CA ALA A 345 9.59 22.80 -11.24
C ALA A 345 9.69 22.39 -9.76
N ALA A 346 10.67 21.55 -9.40
CA ALA A 346 10.91 21.17 -8.01
C ALA A 346 11.23 22.37 -7.12
N VAL A 347 12.06 23.31 -7.59
CA VAL A 347 12.41 24.55 -6.87
C VAL A 347 11.17 25.44 -6.68
N LEU A 348 10.33 25.59 -7.71
CA LEU A 348 9.09 26.38 -7.64
C LEU A 348 8.10 25.80 -6.61
N VAL A 349 7.91 24.49 -6.62
CA VAL A 349 7.06 23.80 -5.63
C VAL A 349 7.60 23.98 -4.20
N LEU A 350 8.92 23.93 -4.02
CA LEU A 350 9.54 24.11 -2.71
C LEU A 350 9.43 25.56 -2.21
N ARG A 351 9.55 26.54 -3.10
CA ARG A 351 9.38 27.96 -2.78
C ARG A 351 7.95 28.28 -2.33
N GLY A 352 6.93 27.77 -3.04
CA GLY A 352 5.52 27.99 -2.68
C GLY A 352 5.13 27.48 -1.29
N ARG A 353 5.82 26.46 -0.77
CA ARG A 353 5.56 25.93 0.59
C ARG A 353 6.09 26.81 1.73
N ARG A 354 7.08 27.66 1.47
CA ARG A 354 7.68 28.52 2.51
C ARG A 354 6.78 29.71 2.82
N THR A 355 6.09 30.24 1.82
CA THR A 355 5.21 31.42 1.97
C THR A 355 3.97 31.12 2.84
N GLY A 356 3.44 29.90 2.80
CA GLY A 356 2.29 29.50 3.61
C GLY A 356 2.58 29.26 5.11
N ARG A 357 3.85 29.08 5.50
CA ARG A 357 4.22 28.79 6.90
C ARG A 357 4.44 30.05 7.75
N HIS A 358 4.57 31.22 7.15
CA HIS A 358 4.70 32.49 7.88
C HIS A 358 3.38 33.21 8.14
N ALA A 359 2.28 32.78 7.51
CA ALA A 359 0.94 33.34 7.76
C ALA A 359 0.18 32.66 8.91
N ALA A 360 0.69 31.53 9.43
CA ALA A 360 0.25 31.02 10.71
C ALA A 360 0.94 31.83 11.82
N THR A 361 0.53 33.10 11.97
CA THR A 361 0.67 33.79 13.24
C THR A 361 0.16 32.81 14.30
N PRO A 362 1.00 32.37 15.27
CA PRO A 362 0.51 31.52 16.34
C PRO A 362 -0.75 32.22 16.87
N PRO A 363 -1.89 31.52 17.00
CA PRO A 363 -3.07 32.13 17.60
C PRO A 363 -2.54 32.80 18.86
N HIS A 364 -2.65 34.12 18.91
CA HIS A 364 -2.35 34.86 20.11
C HIS A 364 -3.16 34.10 21.14
N VAL A 365 -2.46 33.41 22.04
CA VAL A 365 -3.08 32.92 23.24
C VAL A 365 -3.48 34.22 23.88
N SER A 366 -4.72 34.64 23.59
CA SER A 366 -5.44 35.54 24.46
C SER A 366 -5.30 34.83 25.79
N ASP A 367 -4.44 35.38 26.65
CA ASP A 367 -4.33 34.95 28.02
C ASP A 367 -5.75 34.63 28.47
N PRO A 368 -6.06 33.37 28.84
CA PRO A 368 -7.36 33.08 29.41
C PRO A 368 -7.45 34.04 30.58
N ALA A 369 -8.32 35.04 30.43
CA ALA A 369 -8.59 36.03 31.45
C ALA A 369 -8.78 35.23 32.73
N VAL A 370 -7.80 35.32 33.63
CA VAL A 370 -7.81 34.65 34.91
C VAL A 370 -9.12 35.07 35.55
N PRO A 371 -10.13 34.18 35.62
CA PRO A 371 -11.34 34.53 36.33
C PRO A 371 -10.88 34.68 37.77
N ALA A 372 -11.08 35.89 38.30
CA ALA A 372 -10.84 36.17 39.70
C ALA A 372 -11.46 35.04 40.52
N HIS A 373 -10.61 34.46 41.37
CA HIS A 373 -10.85 33.33 42.25
C HIS A 373 -12.07 33.62 43.14
N GLY A 374 -13.26 33.30 42.62
CA GLY A 374 -14.53 33.34 43.33
C GLY A 374 -14.93 31.93 43.71
N ALA A 375 -14.85 31.66 45.00
CA ALA A 375 -15.26 30.45 45.69
C ALA A 375 -16.47 29.73 45.08
N ASP A 376 -16.26 28.53 44.56
CA ASP A 376 -17.28 27.48 44.60
C ASP A 376 -16.61 26.10 44.61
N ARG A 377 -16.75 25.42 45.75
CA ARG A 377 -16.35 24.01 45.91
C ARG A 377 -17.31 23.14 45.10
N PRO A 378 -16.82 22.18 44.29
CA PRO A 378 -17.70 21.17 43.73
C PRO A 378 -18.24 20.26 44.85
N PRO A 379 -19.50 19.79 44.74
CA PRO A 379 -20.10 18.89 45.71
C PRO A 379 -19.34 17.56 45.71
N SER A 380 -19.09 17.06 46.92
CA SER A 380 -18.52 15.74 47.22
C SER A 380 -19.23 14.64 46.42
N ASN A 381 -18.44 13.88 45.67
CA ASN A 381 -18.88 12.70 44.94
C ASN A 381 -19.47 11.68 45.94
N PRO A 382 -20.70 11.17 45.73
CA PRO A 382 -21.29 10.18 46.64
C PRO A 382 -20.48 8.87 46.61
N ALA A 383 -20.24 8.33 47.80
CA ALA A 383 -19.50 7.10 48.00
C ALA A 383 -20.14 5.91 47.25
N PRO A 384 -19.33 5.01 46.67
CA PRO A 384 -19.84 3.81 46.02
C PRO A 384 -20.56 2.88 47.04
N PRO A 385 -21.62 2.17 46.61
CA PRO A 385 -22.41 1.31 47.49
C PRO A 385 -21.57 0.13 48.01
N VAL A 386 -21.65 -0.07 49.33
CA VAL A 386 -21.03 -1.20 50.05
C VAL A 386 -21.71 -2.51 49.60
N PRO A 387 -20.96 -3.53 49.16
CA PRO A 387 -21.54 -4.83 48.83
C PRO A 387 -22.08 -5.55 50.08
N PRO A 388 -23.20 -6.27 49.98
CA PRO A 388 -23.82 -6.97 51.11
C PRO A 388 -22.92 -8.10 51.63
N SER A 389 -22.79 -8.14 52.95
CA SER A 389 -22.06 -9.15 53.72
C SER A 389 -22.67 -10.55 53.50
N PRO A 390 -21.86 -11.60 53.27
CA PRO A 390 -22.37 -12.96 53.11
C PRO A 390 -22.97 -13.45 54.44
N ALA A 391 -24.26 -13.77 54.41
CA ALA A 391 -24.96 -14.43 55.50
C ALA A 391 -24.27 -15.76 55.84
N ARG A 392 -23.82 -15.90 57.09
CA ARG A 392 -23.47 -17.20 57.67
C ARG A 392 -24.77 -17.97 57.89
N GLY A 393 -25.03 -18.95 57.03
CA GLY A 393 -26.01 -20.00 57.24
C GLY A 393 -25.35 -21.22 57.89
N SER A 394 -26.03 -21.70 58.94
CA SER A 394 -25.81 -22.86 59.80
C SER A 394 -25.70 -24.20 59.10
#